data_AF-A0A812SQW1-F1
#
_entry.id   AF-A0A812SQW1-F1
#
_cell.length_a   1.000
_cell.length_b   1.000
_cell.length_c   1.000
_cell.angle_alpha   90.00
_cell.angle_beta   90.00
_cell.angle_gamma   90.00
#
_symmetry.space_group_name_H-M   'P 1'
#
loop_
_entity.id
_entity.type
_entity.pdbx_description
1 polymer ?
#
loop_
_entity_poly.entity_id
_entity_poly.type
_entity_poly.pdbx_seq_one_letter_code
_entity_poly.pdbx_strand_id
1 'polypeptide(L)'
;GSRQEAFINKEAYEEWQGKVVAAFYEEGSRCTELFPQTGAPSVLRKRKFILYALEDTGRTASLVELKSEDLPEKTSLMMYHVGSQTLDFVSRGLKEGVFSHPACDLGGLSNYKQKLGEAADFTGEPLRIQKDCNLSEQSKAICRQWEALAQAGARICTVGKQLADVQLPENFEADLQTWLATAVIALGGDIQLRFRALPEEHRVVATVADVRAKTGKYYTRVFNGGDDRYAEESTATDLFCAVASKIITPNLNSKNLRTEYCPYIRTPSPAKGEQGS
;
A
#
# COMPACT_ATOMS: atom_id res chain seq x y z
N GLY A 1 -24.50 -28.40 13.72
CA GLY A 1 -23.57 -28.80 12.65
C GLY A 1 -22.43 -27.83 12.64
N SER A 2 -21.23 -28.27 12.94
CA SER A 2 -20.02 -27.45 12.92
C SER A 2 -19.81 -26.91 11.50
N ARG A 3 -19.80 -25.58 11.35
CA ARG A 3 -19.32 -24.93 10.13
C ARG A 3 -17.86 -25.34 9.99
N GLN A 4 -17.56 -26.19 9.01
CA GLN A 4 -16.18 -26.44 8.61
C GLN A 4 -15.71 -25.15 7.93
N GLU A 5 -15.00 -24.31 8.67
CA GLU A 5 -14.30 -23.15 8.13
C GLU A 5 -13.31 -23.68 7.07
N ALA A 6 -13.66 -23.52 5.79
CA ALA A 6 -12.91 -24.11 4.68
C ALA A 6 -11.67 -23.26 4.38
N PHE A 7 -10.70 -23.32 5.29
CA PHE A 7 -9.36 -22.84 5.02
C PHE A 7 -8.75 -23.65 3.87
N ILE A 8 -7.94 -22.99 3.06
CA ILE A 8 -7.11 -23.60 2.02
C ILE A 8 -5.65 -23.26 2.28
N ASN A 9 -4.78 -24.19 1.90
CA ASN A 9 -3.35 -24.00 1.97
C ASN A 9 -2.84 -23.06 0.86
N LYS A 10 -1.56 -22.73 0.91
CA LYS A 10 -0.92 -21.83 -0.06
C LYS A 10 -1.00 -22.34 -1.50
N GLU A 11 -0.76 -23.62 -1.73
CA GLU A 11 -0.77 -24.22 -3.08
C GLU A 11 -2.15 -24.11 -3.75
N ALA A 12 -3.21 -24.51 -3.03
CA ALA A 12 -4.58 -24.38 -3.51
C ALA A 12 -4.97 -22.91 -3.75
N TYR A 13 -4.49 -22.00 -2.90
CA TYR A 13 -4.70 -20.56 -3.11
C TYR A 13 -3.98 -20.05 -4.37
N GLU A 14 -2.75 -20.48 -4.62
CA GLU A 14 -1.97 -20.08 -5.80
C GLU A 14 -2.61 -20.61 -7.09
N GLU A 15 -3.17 -21.82 -7.08
CA GLU A 15 -3.96 -22.35 -8.20
C GLU A 15 -5.22 -21.50 -8.45
N TRP A 16 -5.97 -21.18 -7.40
CA TRP A 16 -7.15 -20.30 -7.50
C TRP A 16 -6.76 -18.89 -7.98
N GLN A 17 -5.68 -18.32 -7.46
CA GLN A 17 -5.12 -17.04 -7.90
C GLN A 17 -4.82 -17.06 -9.39
N GLY A 18 -4.22 -18.14 -9.91
CA GLY A 18 -3.98 -18.31 -11.34
C GLY A 18 -5.25 -18.24 -12.18
N LYS A 19 -6.35 -18.86 -11.71
CA LYS A 19 -7.67 -18.80 -12.37
C LYS A 19 -8.24 -17.38 -12.37
N VAL A 20 -8.10 -16.65 -11.27
CA VAL A 20 -8.54 -15.24 -11.19
C VAL A 20 -7.72 -14.36 -12.14
N VAL A 21 -6.40 -14.48 -12.13
CA VAL A 21 -5.52 -13.71 -13.02
C VAL A 21 -5.86 -13.98 -14.48
N ALA A 22 -5.99 -15.24 -14.88
CA ALA A 22 -6.34 -15.63 -16.25
C ALA A 22 -7.72 -15.12 -16.69
N ALA A 23 -8.67 -14.97 -15.76
CA ALA A 23 -10.03 -14.54 -16.07
C ALA A 23 -10.19 -13.01 -16.18
N PHE A 24 -9.34 -12.22 -15.49
CA PHE A 24 -9.57 -10.79 -15.31
C PHE A 24 -8.41 -9.89 -15.72
N TYR A 25 -7.16 -10.37 -15.69
CA TYR A 25 -6.04 -9.50 -16.00
C TYR A 25 -6.04 -9.11 -17.49
N GLU A 26 -5.90 -7.82 -17.73
CA GLU A 26 -5.63 -7.25 -19.06
C GLU A 26 -4.46 -6.28 -18.95
N GLU A 27 -3.57 -6.26 -19.96
CA GLU A 27 -2.39 -5.38 -19.97
C GLU A 27 -2.77 -3.92 -20.31
N GLY A 28 -3.83 -3.74 -21.10
CA GLY A 28 -4.21 -2.45 -21.68
C GLY A 28 -4.77 -1.48 -20.64
N SER A 29 -4.25 -0.26 -20.61
CA SER A 29 -4.86 0.83 -19.84
C SER A 29 -6.12 1.35 -20.54
N ARG A 30 -7.21 1.52 -19.79
CA ARG A 30 -8.42 2.20 -20.26
C ARG A 30 -9.10 2.98 -19.15
N CYS A 31 -9.84 4.01 -19.54
CA CYS A 31 -10.61 4.83 -18.61
C CYS A 31 -11.80 4.03 -18.07
N THR A 32 -11.85 3.81 -16.77
CA THR A 32 -12.98 3.21 -16.05
C THR A 32 -13.32 4.02 -14.81
N GLU A 33 -14.45 3.72 -14.19
CA GLU A 33 -14.76 4.24 -12.86
C GLU A 33 -13.78 3.68 -11.81
N LEU A 34 -13.71 4.33 -10.64
CA LEU A 34 -12.89 3.87 -9.51
C LEU A 34 -13.44 2.58 -8.89
N PHE A 35 -14.77 2.46 -8.83
CA PHE A 35 -15.46 1.31 -8.26
C PHE A 35 -15.98 0.42 -9.39
N PRO A 36 -15.63 -0.89 -9.40
CA PRO A 36 -16.18 -1.81 -10.37
C PRO A 36 -17.66 -2.09 -10.09
N GLN A 37 -18.38 -2.42 -11.16
CA GLN A 37 -19.74 -2.95 -11.08
C GLN A 37 -19.72 -4.42 -11.50
N THR A 38 -20.70 -5.20 -11.06
CA THR A 38 -20.83 -6.60 -11.51
C THR A 38 -20.92 -6.66 -13.03
N GLY A 39 -20.07 -7.48 -13.65
CA GLY A 39 -19.90 -7.59 -15.10
C GLY A 39 -19.04 -6.49 -15.73
N ALA A 40 -18.59 -5.49 -14.97
CA ALA A 40 -17.80 -4.37 -15.44
C ALA A 40 -16.59 -4.07 -14.51
N PRO A 41 -15.49 -4.81 -14.65
CA PRO A 41 -14.26 -4.55 -13.91
C PRO A 41 -13.65 -3.17 -14.22
N SER A 42 -12.99 -2.60 -13.21
CA SER A 42 -12.28 -1.33 -13.32
C SER A 42 -10.81 -1.54 -13.63
N VAL A 43 -10.23 -0.71 -14.49
CA VAL A 43 -8.81 -0.74 -14.85
C VAL A 43 -8.16 0.50 -14.24
N LEU A 44 -7.31 0.27 -13.24
CA LEU A 44 -6.83 1.31 -12.34
C LEU A 44 -5.30 1.30 -12.25
N ARG A 45 -4.78 2.42 -11.77
CA ARG A 45 -3.41 2.53 -11.28
C ARG A 45 -3.46 2.52 -9.77
N LYS A 46 -2.72 1.61 -9.15
CA LYS A 46 -2.42 1.67 -7.73
C LYS A 46 -1.25 2.61 -7.51
N ARG A 47 -1.44 3.61 -6.66
CA ARG A 47 -0.43 4.60 -6.26
C ARG A 47 -0.40 4.62 -4.75
N LYS A 48 0.76 4.24 -4.20
CA LYS A 48 0.92 4.10 -2.76
C LYS A 48 2.06 4.96 -2.27
N PHE A 49 1.79 5.70 -1.20
CA PHE A 49 2.80 6.42 -0.43
C PHE A 49 3.04 5.69 0.88
N ILE A 50 4.30 5.64 1.29
CA ILE A 50 4.70 5.13 2.60
C ILE A 50 5.52 6.20 3.32
N LEU A 51 5.39 6.23 4.64
CA LEU A 51 6.22 7.04 5.53
C LEU A 51 7.12 6.08 6.29
N TYR A 52 8.43 6.22 6.16
CA TYR A 52 9.34 5.32 6.84
C TYR A 52 10.28 6.09 7.77
N ALA A 53 10.63 5.44 8.88
CA ALA A 53 11.41 6.01 9.97
C ALA A 53 12.88 5.62 9.87
N LEU A 54 13.72 6.60 10.16
CA LEU A 54 15.17 6.53 10.22
C LEU A 54 15.63 7.03 11.59
N GLU A 55 16.72 6.48 12.10
CA GLU A 55 17.37 7.04 13.28
C GLU A 55 18.02 8.38 12.91
N ASP A 56 17.77 9.40 13.73
CA ASP A 56 18.35 10.73 13.54
C ASP A 56 19.77 10.80 14.12
N THR A 57 20.68 10.02 13.53
CA THR A 57 22.08 9.93 13.98
C THR A 57 22.95 11.06 13.43
N GLY A 58 22.40 11.96 12.61
CA GLY A 58 23.16 12.86 11.72
C GLY A 58 23.98 12.10 10.66
N ARG A 59 23.94 10.76 10.68
CA ARG A 59 24.60 9.82 9.77
C ARG A 59 23.57 9.05 8.98
N THR A 60 22.56 9.74 8.45
CA THR A 60 21.92 9.27 7.20
C THR A 60 22.92 9.37 6.04
N ALA A 61 24.18 8.94 6.26
CA ALA A 61 25.04 8.43 5.22
C ALA A 61 24.14 7.46 4.49
N SER A 62 23.75 7.87 3.29
CA SER A 62 22.75 7.15 2.53
C SER A 62 23.19 5.69 2.53
N LEU A 63 22.27 4.73 2.68
CA LEU A 63 22.62 3.31 2.59
C LEU A 63 23.35 2.94 1.28
N VAL A 64 23.44 3.90 0.35
CA VAL A 64 24.30 3.90 -0.85
C VAL A 64 25.79 3.87 -0.51
N GLU A 65 26.20 4.54 0.57
CA GLU A 65 27.61 4.77 0.93
C GLU A 65 28.11 3.86 2.06
N LEU A 66 27.18 3.26 2.83
CA LEU A 66 27.51 2.39 3.95
C LEU A 66 27.81 0.97 3.50
N LYS A 67 28.86 0.37 4.07
CA LYS A 67 29.18 -1.05 3.86
C LYS A 67 28.27 -1.93 4.71
N SER A 68 28.07 -3.18 4.28
CA SER A 68 27.21 -4.14 5.00
C SER A 68 27.66 -4.41 6.44
N GLU A 69 28.97 -4.38 6.70
CA GLU A 69 29.58 -4.63 8.01
C GLU A 69 29.29 -3.53 9.05
N ASP A 70 28.95 -2.33 8.60
CA ASP A 70 28.62 -1.19 9.46
C ASP A 70 27.11 -1.12 9.80
N LEU A 71 26.31 -2.02 9.22
CA LEU A 71 24.86 -2.01 9.34
C LEU A 71 24.40 -3.08 10.34
N PRO A 72 23.40 -2.77 11.18
CA PRO A 72 22.84 -3.73 12.12
C PRO A 72 22.21 -4.91 11.38
N GLU A 73 22.38 -6.11 11.94
CA GLU A 73 21.65 -7.30 11.50
C GLU A 73 20.13 -7.09 11.63
N LYS A 74 19.38 -7.84 10.82
CA LYS A 74 17.92 -7.78 10.83
C LYS A 74 17.34 -8.25 12.16
N THR A 75 16.67 -7.34 12.87
CA THR A 75 15.91 -7.60 14.10
C THR A 75 14.42 -7.27 13.91
N SER A 76 13.60 -7.68 14.88
CA SER A 76 12.18 -7.32 14.96
C SER A 76 11.98 -6.26 16.04
N LEU A 77 11.28 -5.19 15.70
CA LEU A 77 10.85 -4.11 16.60
C LEU A 77 9.35 -4.22 16.82
N MET A 78 8.90 -3.94 18.04
CA MET A 78 7.47 -3.84 18.36
C MET A 78 7.02 -2.40 18.13
N MET A 79 6.07 -2.18 17.21
CA MET A 79 5.55 -0.86 16.87
C MET A 79 4.04 -0.89 16.70
N TYR A 80 3.39 0.27 16.86
CA TYR A 80 1.95 0.36 16.66
C TYR A 80 1.58 0.15 15.19
N HIS A 81 0.51 -0.60 14.92
CA HIS A 81 0.00 -0.87 13.60
C HIS A 81 -1.30 -0.10 13.38
N VAL A 82 -1.23 1.03 12.66
CA VAL A 82 -2.36 1.95 12.46
C VAL A 82 -3.62 1.30 11.89
N GLY A 83 -3.48 0.28 11.02
CA GLY A 83 -4.61 -0.41 10.41
C GLY A 83 -5.37 -1.40 11.30
N SER A 84 -4.69 -2.09 12.22
CA SER A 84 -5.29 -3.05 13.17
C SER A 84 -5.47 -2.43 14.56
N GLN A 85 -4.90 -1.25 14.79
CA GLN A 85 -4.90 -0.53 16.05
C GLN A 85 -4.30 -1.33 17.23
N THR A 86 -3.28 -2.15 16.93
CA THR A 86 -2.57 -2.99 17.91
C THR A 86 -1.06 -2.83 17.77
N LEU A 87 -0.29 -3.27 18.77
CA LEU A 87 1.15 -3.46 18.60
C LEU A 87 1.40 -4.69 17.71
N ASP A 88 2.39 -4.59 16.83
CA ASP A 88 2.84 -5.69 15.97
C ASP A 88 4.35 -5.58 15.69
N PHE A 89 4.93 -6.64 15.14
CA PHE A 89 6.34 -6.70 14.81
C PHE A 89 6.64 -6.15 13.42
N VAL A 90 7.66 -5.32 13.34
CA VAL A 90 8.23 -4.80 12.09
C VAL A 90 9.73 -5.03 12.06
N SER A 91 10.29 -5.30 10.88
CA SER A 91 11.73 -5.55 10.78
C SER A 91 12.55 -4.25 10.81
N ARG A 92 13.78 -4.31 11.32
CA ARG A 92 14.83 -3.30 11.11
C ARG A 92 16.14 -4.00 10.83
N GLY A 93 16.97 -3.49 9.91
CA GLY A 93 18.33 -3.99 9.72
C GLY A 93 18.53 -4.78 8.43
N LEU A 94 19.77 -5.21 8.21
CA LEU A 94 20.25 -5.83 6.98
C LEU A 94 20.03 -7.35 6.99
N LYS A 95 19.48 -7.87 5.89
CA LYS A 95 19.50 -9.29 5.55
C LYS A 95 19.72 -9.44 4.05
N GLU A 96 20.71 -10.25 3.64
CA GLU A 96 20.94 -10.62 2.24
C GLU A 96 21.04 -9.39 1.30
N GLY A 97 21.77 -8.34 1.71
CA GLY A 97 21.95 -7.13 0.91
C GLY A 97 20.73 -6.18 0.87
N VAL A 98 19.68 -6.48 1.64
CA VAL A 98 18.47 -5.66 1.76
C VAL A 98 18.30 -5.16 3.18
N PHE A 99 18.33 -3.84 3.36
CA PHE A 99 18.01 -3.19 4.61
C PHE A 99 16.50 -2.98 4.74
N SER A 100 15.92 -3.37 5.87
CA SER A 100 14.52 -3.10 6.19
C SER A 100 14.42 -1.87 7.09
N HIS A 101 13.66 -0.87 6.67
CA HIS A 101 13.26 0.26 7.51
C HIS A 101 11.83 0.06 8.02
N PRO A 102 11.55 0.34 9.29
CA PRO A 102 10.17 0.43 9.77
C PRO A 102 9.43 1.53 9.01
N ALA A 103 8.22 1.22 8.57
CA ALA A 103 7.38 2.12 7.81
C ALA A 103 5.91 2.00 8.22
N CYS A 104 5.13 3.03 7.90
CA CYS A 104 3.68 2.97 7.90
C CYS A 104 3.11 3.43 6.57
N ASP A 105 1.89 2.99 6.33
CA ASP A 105 1.01 3.49 5.29
C ASP A 105 -0.42 3.56 5.83
N LEU A 106 -1.38 3.98 5.00
CA LEU A 106 -2.78 4.10 5.41
C LEU A 106 -3.43 2.75 5.77
N GLY A 107 -2.82 1.65 5.35
CA GLY A 107 -3.22 0.28 5.65
C GLY A 107 -2.56 -0.31 6.89
N GLY A 108 -1.44 0.24 7.39
CA GLY A 108 -0.80 -0.37 8.56
C GLY A 108 0.69 -0.14 8.77
N LEU A 109 1.27 -1.11 9.49
CA LEU A 109 2.70 -1.23 9.74
C LEU A 109 3.34 -2.05 8.62
N SER A 110 4.46 -1.59 8.11
CA SER A 110 5.16 -2.24 7.00
C SER A 110 6.66 -2.00 7.06
N ASN A 111 7.37 -2.50 6.05
CA ASN A 111 8.78 -2.24 5.86
C ASN A 111 9.03 -1.59 4.50
N TYR A 112 9.80 -0.49 4.49
CA TYR A 112 10.50 -0.09 3.29
C TYR A 112 11.77 -0.94 3.14
N LYS A 113 11.90 -1.64 2.02
CA LYS A 113 13.06 -2.49 1.73
C LYS A 113 13.98 -1.76 0.75
N GLN A 114 15.18 -1.43 1.22
CA GLN A 114 16.21 -0.76 0.44
C GLN A 114 17.36 -1.72 0.16
N LYS A 115 17.72 -1.91 -1.11
CA LYS A 115 18.96 -2.61 -1.44
C LYS A 115 20.16 -1.72 -1.15
N LEU A 116 21.25 -2.29 -0.65
CA LEU A 116 22.49 -1.56 -0.48
C LEU A 116 23.00 -1.03 -1.83
N GLY A 117 23.54 0.18 -1.83
CA GLY A 117 23.98 0.84 -3.07
C GLY A 117 22.86 1.49 -3.91
N GLU A 118 21.58 1.26 -3.59
CA GLU A 118 20.48 1.92 -4.28
C GLU A 118 20.03 3.16 -3.51
N ALA A 119 20.02 4.31 -4.19
CA ALA A 119 19.46 5.53 -3.65
C ALA A 119 17.94 5.39 -3.51
N ALA A 120 17.39 6.05 -2.50
CA ALA A 120 15.96 6.07 -2.28
C ALA A 120 15.36 7.40 -2.77
N ASP A 121 14.42 7.30 -3.70
CA ASP A 121 13.69 8.45 -4.24
C ASP A 121 12.64 8.90 -3.25
N PHE A 122 12.97 9.95 -2.51
CA PHE A 122 12.06 10.55 -1.54
C PHE A 122 11.17 11.57 -2.21
N THR A 123 9.96 11.68 -1.68
CA THR A 123 9.00 12.71 -2.05
C THR A 123 8.65 13.53 -0.82
N GLY A 124 8.21 14.76 -1.02
CA GLY A 124 7.97 15.69 0.07
C GLY A 124 9.23 16.08 0.86
N GLU A 125 9.00 16.90 1.87
CA GLU A 125 10.03 17.41 2.77
C GLU A 125 10.38 16.37 3.83
N PRO A 126 11.66 16.29 4.24
CA PRO A 126 12.06 15.50 5.40
C PRO A 126 11.45 16.09 6.68
N LEU A 127 11.03 15.20 7.58
CA LEU A 127 10.47 15.57 8.87
C LEU A 127 11.37 15.05 9.98
N ARG A 128 11.60 15.87 11.00
CA ARG A 128 12.40 15.50 12.17
C ARG A 128 11.49 15.44 13.38
N ILE A 129 11.45 14.28 14.03
CA ILE A 129 10.66 14.04 15.24
C ILE A 129 11.62 13.90 16.39
N GLN A 130 11.65 14.92 17.23
CA GLN A 130 12.42 14.86 18.48
C GLN A 130 11.65 14.06 19.51
N LYS A 131 12.37 13.34 20.37
CA LYS A 131 11.78 12.47 21.39
C LYS A 131 10.73 13.17 22.26
N ASP A 132 10.97 14.43 22.59
CA ASP A 132 10.13 15.22 23.51
C ASP A 132 9.25 16.25 22.78
N CYS A 133 9.05 16.11 21.46
CA CYS A 133 8.22 17.05 20.69
C CYS A 133 6.72 16.83 20.92
N ASN A 134 5.92 17.82 20.53
CA ASN A 134 4.46 17.70 20.52
C ASN A 134 4.00 16.78 19.37
N LEU A 135 3.83 15.50 19.67
CA LEU A 135 3.44 14.48 18.67
C LEU A 135 2.09 14.76 18.00
N SER A 136 1.17 15.49 18.65
CA SER A 136 -0.11 15.89 18.03
C SER A 136 0.09 16.93 16.93
N GLU A 137 1.00 17.89 17.13
CA GLU A 137 1.34 18.85 16.08
C GLU A 137 2.09 18.19 14.93
N GLN A 138 3.00 17.26 15.25
CA GLN A 138 3.74 16.52 14.24
C GLN A 138 2.83 15.61 13.40
N SER A 139 1.91 14.87 14.02
CA SER A 139 0.96 14.02 13.28
C SER A 139 0.08 14.85 12.35
N LYS A 140 -0.42 16.02 12.79
CA LYS A 140 -1.14 16.97 11.93
C LYS A 140 -0.33 17.44 10.74
N ALA A 141 0.94 17.81 10.95
CA ALA A 141 1.82 18.26 9.87
C ALA A 141 2.07 17.14 8.86
N ILE A 142 2.30 15.91 9.34
CA ILE A 142 2.49 14.72 8.50
C ILE A 142 1.22 14.43 7.69
N CYS A 143 0.04 14.42 8.32
CA CYS A 143 -1.23 14.20 7.63
C CYS A 143 -1.44 15.21 6.49
N ARG A 144 -1.21 16.50 6.74
CA ARG A 144 -1.30 17.55 5.71
C ARG A 144 -0.36 17.31 4.54
N GLN A 145 0.89 16.90 4.82
CA GLN A 145 1.84 16.58 3.78
C GLN A 145 1.41 15.33 2.99
N TRP A 146 0.90 14.30 3.67
CA TRP A 146 0.36 13.09 3.05
C TRP A 146 -0.79 13.40 2.09
N GLU A 147 -1.75 14.23 2.52
CA GLU A 147 -2.86 14.71 1.70
C GLU A 147 -2.36 15.50 0.49
N ALA A 148 -1.40 16.43 0.69
CA ALA A 148 -0.83 17.21 -0.40
C ALA A 148 -0.14 16.32 -1.46
N LEU A 149 0.63 15.31 -1.03
CA LEU A 149 1.27 14.34 -1.91
C LEU A 149 0.23 13.53 -2.69
N ALA A 150 -0.81 13.05 -2.00
CA ALA A 150 -1.85 12.25 -2.64
C ALA A 150 -2.69 13.08 -3.62
N GLN A 151 -3.00 14.34 -3.31
CA GLN A 151 -3.67 15.27 -4.21
C GLN A 151 -2.82 15.63 -5.42
N ALA A 152 -1.52 15.91 -5.25
CA ALA A 152 -0.59 16.15 -6.35
C ALA A 152 -0.54 14.94 -7.29
N GLY A 153 -0.56 13.73 -6.72
CA GLY A 153 -0.77 12.50 -7.47
C GLY A 153 -2.10 12.52 -8.24
N ALA A 154 -3.22 12.71 -7.55
CA ALA A 154 -4.55 12.67 -8.15
C ALA A 154 -4.75 13.67 -9.30
N ARG A 155 -4.15 14.87 -9.25
CA ARG A 155 -4.19 15.85 -10.35
C ARG A 155 -3.57 15.33 -11.65
N ILE A 156 -2.53 14.50 -11.55
CA ILE A 156 -1.91 13.83 -12.71
C ILE A 156 -2.86 12.77 -13.29
N CYS A 157 -3.90 12.36 -12.56
CA CYS A 157 -4.82 11.30 -12.92
C CYS A 157 -6.23 11.77 -13.34
N THR A 158 -6.53 13.06 -13.29
CA THR A 158 -7.80 13.60 -13.80
C THR A 158 -7.57 14.91 -14.56
N VAL A 159 -7.65 14.87 -15.90
CA VAL A 159 -7.84 16.10 -16.68
C VAL A 159 -9.35 16.37 -16.72
N GLY A 160 -9.81 17.38 -15.97
CA GLY A 160 -11.12 18.01 -16.20
C GLY A 160 -12.34 17.46 -15.45
N LYS A 161 -12.20 16.57 -14.46
CA LYS A 161 -13.31 16.23 -13.53
C LYS A 161 -12.79 15.98 -12.12
N GLN A 162 -13.58 16.44 -11.15
CA GLN A 162 -13.40 16.43 -9.69
C GLN A 162 -12.28 15.52 -9.20
N LEU A 163 -11.27 16.12 -8.55
CA LEU A 163 -10.34 15.40 -7.68
C LEU A 163 -11.18 14.49 -6.79
N ALA A 164 -10.98 13.17 -6.87
CA ALA A 164 -11.41 12.33 -5.78
C ALA A 164 -10.65 12.85 -4.55
N ASP A 165 -11.36 13.45 -3.61
CA ASP A 165 -10.77 13.92 -2.37
C ASP A 165 -10.07 12.72 -1.74
N VAL A 166 -8.74 12.72 -1.75
CA VAL A 166 -8.00 11.69 -1.03
C VAL A 166 -8.25 11.95 0.43
N GLN A 167 -9.11 11.12 1.01
CA GLN A 167 -9.46 11.20 2.42
C GLN A 167 -8.57 10.25 3.18
N LEU A 168 -7.81 10.80 4.13
CA LEU A 168 -7.17 9.99 5.14
C LEU A 168 -8.25 9.22 5.92
N PRO A 169 -7.93 8.03 6.44
CA PRO A 169 -8.81 7.30 7.32
C PRO A 169 -9.32 8.14 8.49
N GLU A 170 -10.56 7.89 8.91
CA GLU A 170 -11.04 8.37 10.20
C GLU A 170 -10.09 7.90 11.31
N ASN A 171 -9.73 8.81 12.23
CA ASN A 171 -8.77 8.62 13.31
C ASN A 171 -7.28 8.43 12.90
N PHE A 172 -6.93 8.52 11.61
CA PHE A 172 -5.54 8.32 11.17
C PHE A 172 -4.53 9.23 11.88
N GLU A 173 -4.89 10.47 12.19
CA GLU A 173 -4.02 11.39 12.92
C GLU A 173 -3.66 10.87 14.33
N ALA A 174 -4.64 10.32 15.05
CA ALA A 174 -4.44 9.77 16.39
C ALA A 174 -3.67 8.44 16.34
N ASP A 175 -3.97 7.60 15.35
CA ASP A 175 -3.24 6.36 15.11
C ASP A 175 -1.78 6.63 14.73
N LEU A 176 -1.55 7.65 13.90
CA LEU A 176 -0.22 8.12 13.51
C LEU A 176 0.53 8.68 14.71
N GLN A 177 -0.12 9.46 15.58
CA GLN A 177 0.50 9.95 16.81
C GLN A 177 1.03 8.78 17.66
N THR A 178 0.25 7.71 17.79
CA THR A 178 0.65 6.50 18.52
C THR A 178 1.78 5.76 17.81
N TRP A 179 1.72 5.67 16.48
CA TRP A 179 2.81 5.13 15.65
C TRP A 179 4.13 5.87 15.90
N LEU A 180 4.12 7.20 15.87
CA LEU A 180 5.29 8.04 16.12
C LEU A 180 5.88 7.80 17.52
N ALA A 181 5.03 7.74 18.54
CA ALA A 181 5.46 7.46 19.90
C ALA A 181 6.21 6.12 19.99
N THR A 182 5.65 5.06 19.37
CA THR A 182 6.32 3.75 19.35
C THR A 182 7.58 3.73 18.47
N ALA A 183 7.63 4.51 17.39
CA ALA A 183 8.80 4.60 16.51
C ALA A 183 9.99 5.24 17.23
N VAL A 184 9.77 6.36 17.93
CA VAL A 184 10.79 7.06 18.75
C VAL A 184 11.36 6.13 19.81
N ILE A 185 10.51 5.34 20.48
CA ILE A 185 10.95 4.36 21.48
C ILE A 185 11.76 3.23 20.84
N ALA A 186 11.22 2.62 19.78
CA ALA A 186 11.81 1.46 19.12
C ALA A 186 13.14 1.77 18.42
N LEU A 187 13.33 3.01 17.96
CA LEU A 187 14.56 3.48 17.31
C LEU A 187 15.50 4.23 18.28
N GLY A 188 15.16 4.29 19.56
CA GLY A 188 16.09 4.73 20.61
C GLY A 188 16.29 6.24 20.74
N GLY A 189 15.40 7.08 20.20
CA GLY A 189 15.50 8.54 20.34
C GLY A 189 14.87 9.32 19.19
N ASP A 190 15.51 10.45 18.84
CA ASP A 190 15.10 11.29 17.72
C ASP A 190 15.11 10.48 16.41
N ILE A 191 14.11 10.74 15.57
CA ILE A 191 13.96 10.06 14.28
C ILE A 191 13.76 11.06 13.14
N GLN A 192 14.21 10.65 11.96
CA GLN A 192 13.88 11.32 10.71
C GLN A 192 12.83 10.49 9.98
N LEU A 193 11.80 11.16 9.45
CA LEU A 193 10.78 10.52 8.61
C LEU A 193 10.91 11.02 7.18
N ARG A 194 10.71 10.10 6.24
CA ARG A 194 10.70 10.40 4.81
C ARG A 194 9.52 9.73 4.14
N PHE A 195 8.88 10.48 3.25
CA PHE A 195 7.88 9.94 2.35
C PHE A 195 8.54 9.33 1.12
N ARG A 196 7.94 8.24 0.65
CA ARG A 196 8.28 7.64 -0.64
C ARG A 196 7.02 7.27 -1.40
N ALA A 197 7.00 7.63 -2.68
CA ALA A 197 6.05 7.05 -3.63
C ALA A 197 6.57 5.68 -4.07
N LEU A 198 5.76 4.64 -3.90
CA LEU A 198 6.07 3.33 -4.46
C LEU A 198 5.78 3.32 -5.97
N PRO A 199 6.46 2.47 -6.74
CA PRO A 199 6.18 2.31 -8.17
C PRO A 199 4.69 2.07 -8.41
N GLU A 200 4.14 2.74 -9.42
CA GLU A 200 2.74 2.55 -9.79
C GLU A 200 2.51 1.13 -10.30
N GLU A 201 1.39 0.54 -9.92
CA GLU A 201 1.02 -0.80 -10.37
C GLU A 201 -0.27 -0.75 -11.18
N HIS A 202 -0.26 -1.35 -12.37
CA HIS A 202 -1.47 -1.62 -13.12
C HIS A 202 -2.31 -2.68 -12.40
N ARG A 203 -3.59 -2.38 -12.15
CA ARG A 203 -4.51 -3.30 -11.48
C ARG A 203 -5.87 -3.32 -12.17
N VAL A 204 -6.39 -4.52 -12.44
CA VAL A 204 -7.80 -4.73 -12.77
C VAL A 204 -8.54 -5.06 -11.49
N VAL A 205 -9.56 -4.29 -11.13
CA VAL A 205 -10.36 -4.51 -9.92
C VAL A 205 -11.71 -5.11 -10.31
N ALA A 206 -11.99 -6.29 -9.79
CA ALA A 206 -13.24 -7.02 -9.99
C ALA A 206 -14.05 -7.10 -8.69
N THR A 207 -15.38 -7.25 -8.82
CA THR A 207 -16.25 -7.51 -7.67
C THR A 207 -16.11 -8.95 -7.19
N VAL A 208 -16.46 -9.22 -5.92
CA VAL A 208 -16.55 -10.61 -5.43
C VAL A 208 -17.50 -11.46 -6.28
N ALA A 209 -18.63 -10.89 -6.72
CA ALA A 209 -19.62 -11.58 -7.53
C ALA A 209 -19.03 -12.08 -8.86
N ASP A 210 -18.25 -11.24 -9.55
CA ASP A 210 -17.59 -11.61 -10.79
C ASP A 210 -16.57 -12.72 -10.58
N VAL A 211 -15.75 -12.61 -9.53
CA VAL A 211 -14.72 -13.61 -9.22
C VAL A 211 -15.37 -14.96 -8.89
N ARG A 212 -16.46 -14.98 -8.11
CA ARG A 212 -17.22 -16.21 -7.84
C ARG A 212 -17.82 -16.78 -9.12
N ALA A 213 -18.39 -15.95 -9.98
CA ALA A 213 -18.97 -16.42 -11.24
C ALA A 213 -17.93 -17.09 -12.16
N LYS A 214 -16.67 -16.65 -12.12
CA LYS A 214 -15.57 -17.22 -12.93
C LYS A 214 -14.87 -18.40 -12.30
N THR A 215 -14.76 -18.45 -10.96
CA THR A 215 -13.93 -19.44 -10.27
C THR A 215 -14.70 -20.38 -9.35
N GLY A 216 -16.01 -20.18 -9.21
CA GLY A 216 -16.90 -20.92 -8.32
C GLY A 216 -16.87 -20.46 -6.86
N LYS A 217 -15.76 -19.85 -6.42
CA LYS A 217 -15.53 -19.47 -5.02
C LYS A 217 -14.85 -18.11 -4.89
N TYR A 218 -14.81 -17.57 -3.68
CA TYR A 218 -14.01 -16.40 -3.35
C TYR A 218 -13.24 -16.68 -2.06
N TYR A 219 -11.95 -16.35 -2.06
CA TYR A 219 -11.08 -16.56 -0.92
C TYR A 219 -10.49 -15.24 -0.44
N THR A 220 -10.44 -15.04 0.87
CA THR A 220 -9.71 -13.93 1.51
C THR A 220 -8.43 -14.46 2.13
N ARG A 221 -7.36 -13.67 2.05
CA ARG A 221 -6.07 -13.98 2.67
C ARG A 221 -6.17 -13.89 4.19
N VAL A 222 -5.54 -14.85 4.86
CA VAL A 222 -5.35 -14.89 6.30
C VAL A 222 -3.85 -14.65 6.57
N PHE A 223 -3.51 -13.51 7.18
CA PHE A 223 -2.12 -13.11 7.32
C PHE A 223 -1.38 -13.82 8.48
N ASN A 224 -2.12 -14.35 9.45
CA ASN A 224 -1.56 -15.00 10.66
C ASN A 224 -1.93 -16.50 10.77
N GLY A 225 -2.38 -17.14 9.69
CA GLY A 225 -2.90 -18.52 9.71
C GLY A 225 -1.85 -19.62 9.56
N GLY A 226 -0.62 -19.29 9.14
CA GLY A 226 0.36 -20.28 8.68
C GLY A 226 0.03 -20.85 7.29
N ASP A 227 0.85 -21.77 6.80
CA ASP A 227 0.75 -22.29 5.42
C ASP A 227 -0.51 -23.15 5.18
N ASP A 228 -1.02 -23.81 6.23
CA ASP A 228 -2.23 -24.66 6.17
C ASP A 228 -3.54 -23.86 6.27
N ARG A 229 -3.47 -22.61 6.73
CA ARG A 229 -4.61 -21.68 6.80
C ARG A 229 -4.25 -20.39 6.07
N TYR A 230 -3.81 -20.54 4.83
CA TYR A 230 -3.33 -19.43 4.01
C TYR A 230 -4.49 -18.52 3.56
N ALA A 231 -5.63 -19.09 3.21
CA ALA A 231 -6.82 -18.32 2.86
C ALA A 231 -8.08 -19.04 3.35
N GLU A 232 -9.18 -18.31 3.43
CA GLU A 232 -10.48 -18.84 3.84
C GLU A 232 -11.53 -18.53 2.78
N GLU A 233 -12.46 -19.47 2.56
CA GLU A 233 -13.60 -19.21 1.71
C GLU A 233 -14.47 -18.13 2.34
N SER A 234 -14.61 -17.01 1.64
CA SER A 234 -15.31 -15.83 2.16
C SER A 234 -16.67 -15.70 1.52
N THR A 235 -17.66 -15.32 2.32
CA THR A 235 -19.02 -14.96 1.90
C THR A 235 -19.22 -13.45 1.76
N ALA A 236 -18.16 -12.65 1.95
CA ALA A 236 -18.22 -11.19 1.84
C ALA A 236 -18.77 -10.73 0.48
N THR A 237 -19.38 -9.55 0.47
CA THR A 237 -19.99 -8.93 -0.72
C THR A 237 -19.50 -7.51 -0.94
N ASP A 238 -18.87 -6.91 0.06
CA ASP A 238 -18.36 -5.54 0.14
C ASP A 238 -16.85 -5.43 -0.12
N LEU A 239 -16.21 -6.55 -0.46
CA LEU A 239 -14.82 -6.60 -0.89
C LEU A 239 -14.67 -6.53 -2.41
N PHE A 240 -13.44 -6.36 -2.84
CA PHE A 240 -12.99 -6.35 -4.22
C PHE A 240 -11.72 -7.18 -4.34
N CYS A 241 -11.44 -7.63 -5.57
CA CYS A 241 -10.20 -8.30 -5.92
C CYS A 241 -9.42 -7.45 -6.91
N ALA A 242 -8.27 -6.90 -6.48
CA ALA A 242 -7.34 -6.25 -7.39
C ALA A 242 -6.37 -7.27 -7.99
N VAL A 243 -6.30 -7.32 -9.31
CA VAL A 243 -5.58 -8.30 -10.11
C VAL A 243 -4.42 -7.62 -10.83
N ALA A 244 -3.20 -8.11 -10.63
CA ALA A 244 -2.05 -7.79 -11.48
C ALA A 244 -1.68 -9.03 -12.31
N SER A 245 -0.64 -8.89 -13.15
CA SER A 245 -0.21 -9.92 -14.11
C SER A 245 0.07 -11.29 -13.51
N LYS A 246 0.44 -11.37 -12.23
CA LYS A 246 0.81 -12.63 -11.55
C LYS A 246 0.19 -12.83 -10.18
N ILE A 247 -0.34 -11.79 -9.57
CA ILE A 247 -0.78 -11.78 -8.17
C ILE A 247 -2.10 -11.04 -8.01
N ILE A 248 -2.83 -11.37 -6.96
CA ILE A 248 -4.07 -10.68 -6.59
C ILE A 248 -4.03 -10.10 -5.17
N THR A 249 -4.93 -9.17 -4.87
CA THR A 249 -5.22 -8.65 -3.54
C THR A 249 -6.73 -8.82 -3.30
N PRO A 250 -7.16 -9.91 -2.63
CA PRO A 250 -8.58 -10.25 -2.54
C PRO A 250 -9.29 -9.66 -1.30
N ASN A 251 -8.56 -9.03 -0.39
CA ASN A 251 -9.13 -8.40 0.81
C ASN A 251 -9.32 -6.88 0.61
N LEU A 252 -9.45 -6.43 -0.65
CA LEU A 252 -9.53 -5.01 -0.94
C LEU A 252 -10.90 -4.47 -0.57
N ASN A 253 -10.97 -3.40 0.22
CA ASN A 253 -12.23 -2.74 0.56
C ASN A 253 -12.33 -1.35 -0.09
N SER A 254 -13.48 -0.70 0.07
CA SER A 254 -13.75 0.62 -0.53
C SER A 254 -12.79 1.71 -0.06
N LYS A 255 -12.31 1.64 1.19
CA LYS A 255 -11.33 2.58 1.75
C LYS A 255 -9.98 2.42 1.05
N ASN A 256 -9.53 1.19 0.79
CA ASN A 256 -8.30 0.96 0.02
C ASN A 256 -8.41 1.54 -1.40
N LEU A 257 -9.55 1.36 -2.08
CA LEU A 257 -9.76 1.93 -3.42
C LEU A 257 -9.65 3.45 -3.43
N ARG A 258 -10.30 4.12 -2.49
CA ARG A 258 -10.27 5.61 -2.40
C ARG A 258 -8.89 6.17 -2.09
N THR A 259 -8.06 5.41 -1.39
CA THR A 259 -6.78 5.90 -0.85
C THR A 259 -5.58 5.52 -1.72
N GLU A 260 -5.62 4.35 -2.37
CA GLU A 260 -4.47 3.82 -3.11
C GLU A 260 -4.72 3.67 -4.62
N TYR A 261 -5.93 3.91 -5.14
CA TYR A 261 -6.24 3.63 -6.55
C TYR A 261 -6.79 4.86 -7.28
N CYS A 262 -6.48 4.95 -8.57
CA CYS A 262 -6.97 6.01 -9.44
C CYS A 262 -7.25 5.49 -10.86
N PRO A 263 -8.31 5.99 -11.52
CA PRO A 263 -8.56 5.71 -12.93
C PRO A 263 -7.43 6.18 -13.86
N TYR A 264 -7.34 5.56 -15.04
CA TYR A 264 -6.59 6.13 -16.16
C TYR A 264 -7.34 7.32 -16.76
N ILE A 265 -6.60 8.35 -17.20
CA ILE A 265 -7.19 9.48 -17.91
C ILE A 265 -7.49 9.09 -19.35
N ARG A 266 -8.60 9.59 -19.88
CA ARG A 266 -8.87 9.60 -21.31
C ARG A 266 -7.89 10.57 -21.98
N THR A 267 -6.89 10.05 -22.70
CA THR A 267 -6.11 10.90 -23.60
C THR A 267 -7.07 11.49 -24.65
N PRO A 268 -7.08 12.82 -24.86
CA PRO A 268 -7.86 13.37 -25.96
C PRO A 268 -7.32 12.77 -27.26
N SER A 269 -8.20 12.20 -28.08
CA SER A 269 -7.82 11.87 -29.45
C SER A 269 -7.28 13.15 -30.11
N PRO A 270 -6.17 13.09 -30.87
CA PRO A 270 -5.80 14.22 -31.71
C PRO A 270 -7.01 14.56 -32.57
N ALA A 271 -7.46 15.82 -32.48
CA ALA A 271 -8.53 16.31 -33.33
C ALA A 271 -8.17 15.92 -34.76
N LYS A 272 -9.09 15.23 -35.46
CA LYS A 272 -8.97 15.03 -36.90
C LYS A 272 -8.90 16.42 -37.50
N GLY A 273 -7.68 16.86 -37.79
CA GLY A 273 -7.44 18.09 -38.52
C GLY A 273 -8.26 18.03 -39.79
N GLU A 274 -9.02 19.10 -40.00
CA GLU A 274 -9.78 19.39 -41.19
C GLU A 274 -8.92 19.07 -42.42
N GLN A 275 -9.24 17.99 -43.12
CA GLN A 275 -9.01 17.95 -44.56
C GLN A 275 -10.11 18.82 -45.17
N GLY A 276 -9.86 20.13 -45.14
CA GLY A 276 -10.60 21.13 -45.89
C GLY A 276 -10.01 21.20 -47.29
N SER A 277 -10.85 20.76 -48.23
CA SER A 277 -10.74 20.84 -49.69
C SER A 277 -10.39 22.22 -50.22
#